data_AF-A0A4P8XTX7-F1
#
_entry.id   AF-A0A4P8XTX7-F1
#
_cell.length_a   1.000
_cell.length_b   1.000
_cell.length_c   1.000
_cell.angle_alpha   90.00
_cell.angle_beta   90.00
_cell.angle_gamma   90.00
#
_symmetry.space_group_name_H-M   'P 1'
#
loop_
_entity.id
_entity.type
_entity.pdbx_description
1 polymer ?
#
loop_
_entity_poly.entity_id
_entity_poly.type
_entity_poly.pdbx_seq_one_letter_code
_entity_poly.pdbx_strand_id
1 'polypeptide(L)'
;MKKVIAFYVVAVIVIVSGVCTFIYFFPSKTGINDDSTVDIQCVNKTVTDVSKKDAKELYNMLNDKEVHYDSGLACPFRDDFCIIFDGGISKDTFYISGEGCGSIKYRKKYFSLSNSQTKKLENILNKYNITYPVL
;
A
#
# COMPACT_ATOMS: atom_id res chain seq x y z
N MET A 1 -3.52 3.42 50.37
CA MET A 1 -2.80 2.48 49.49
C MET A 1 -3.65 1.92 48.34
N LYS A 2 -4.78 1.23 48.57
CA LYS A 2 -5.63 0.67 47.48
C LYS A 2 -6.09 1.70 46.42
N LYS A 3 -6.53 2.89 46.85
CA LYS A 3 -6.96 3.98 45.93
C LYS A 3 -5.82 4.55 45.08
N VAL A 4 -4.60 4.56 45.62
CA VAL A 4 -3.39 5.04 44.91
C VAL A 4 -2.99 4.04 43.84
N ILE A 5 -3.00 2.75 44.17
CA ILE A 5 -2.73 1.66 43.20
C ILE A 5 -3.79 1.68 42.08
N ALA A 6 -5.07 1.82 42.43
CA ALA A 6 -6.14 1.92 41.43
C ALA A 6 -5.96 3.12 40.48
N PHE A 7 -5.53 4.27 41.00
CA PHE A 7 -5.23 5.44 40.18
C PHE A 7 -4.09 5.19 39.18
N TYR A 8 -2.98 4.59 39.63
CA TYR A 8 -1.86 4.24 38.75
C TYR A 8 -2.27 3.22 37.67
N VAL A 9 -3.08 2.21 38.02
CA VAL A 9 -3.59 1.23 37.05
C VAL A 9 -4.45 1.91 35.98
N VAL A 10 -5.36 2.81 36.37
CA VAL A 10 -6.19 3.57 35.42
C VAL A 10 -5.32 4.46 34.53
N ALA A 11 -4.34 5.16 35.10
CA ALA A 11 -3.43 6.01 34.33
C ALA A 11 -2.65 5.22 33.27
N VAL A 12 -2.14 4.03 33.62
CA VAL A 12 -1.43 3.15 32.68
C VAL A 12 -2.37 2.69 31.56
N ILE A 13 -3.60 2.28 31.88
CA ILE A 13 -4.58 1.86 30.86
C ILE A 13 -4.87 3.01 29.89
N VAL A 14 -5.08 4.22 30.39
CA VAL A 14 -5.34 5.40 29.55
C VAL A 14 -4.14 5.68 28.63
N ILE A 15 -2.92 5.66 29.15
CA ILE A 15 -1.71 5.88 28.34
C ILE A 15 -1.57 4.79 27.27
N VAL A 16 -1.70 3.52 27.64
CA VAL A 16 -1.58 2.40 26.68
C VAL A 16 -2.67 2.48 25.62
N SER A 17 -3.92 2.74 26.00
CA SER A 17 -5.01 2.93 25.03
C SER A 17 -4.77 4.12 24.11
N GLY A 18 -4.24 5.23 24.64
CA GLY A 18 -3.91 6.42 23.86
C GLY A 18 -2.80 6.13 22.84
N VAL A 19 -1.74 5.45 23.26
CA VAL A 19 -0.62 5.04 22.38
C VAL A 19 -1.08 4.03 21.33
N CYS A 20 -1.87 3.03 21.71
CA CYS A 20 -2.42 2.06 20.76
C CYS A 20 -3.34 2.74 19.72
N THR A 21 -4.20 3.65 20.16
CA THR A 21 -5.08 4.43 19.28
C THR A 21 -4.26 5.33 18.37
N PHE A 22 -3.23 5.99 18.90
CA PHE A 22 -2.31 6.81 18.12
C PHE A 22 -1.62 6.00 17.04
N ILE A 23 -0.98 4.88 17.38
CA ILE A 23 -0.28 4.00 16.41
C ILE A 23 -1.25 3.45 15.36
N TYR A 24 -2.48 3.10 15.77
CA TYR A 24 -3.46 2.55 14.86
C TYR A 24 -4.00 3.63 13.90
N PHE A 25 -4.40 4.79 14.39
CA PHE A 25 -5.05 5.81 13.56
C PHE A 25 -4.08 6.78 12.88
N PHE A 26 -2.81 6.86 13.30
CA PHE A 26 -1.89 7.77 12.63
C PHE A 26 -1.63 7.34 11.18
N PRO A 27 -1.57 8.33 10.27
CA PRO A 27 -1.07 8.09 8.94
C PRO A 27 0.34 7.50 9.03
N SER A 28 0.52 6.38 8.34
CA SER A 28 1.84 5.81 8.11
C SER A 28 2.21 6.07 6.66
N LYS A 29 3.49 6.03 6.34
CA LYS A 29 3.93 6.10 4.96
C LYS A 29 4.33 4.72 4.42
N THR A 30 4.17 4.52 3.12
CA THR A 30 4.81 3.39 2.41
C THR A 30 6.32 3.55 2.47
N GLY A 31 7.05 2.46 2.70
CA GLY A 31 8.52 2.48 2.74
C GLY A 31 9.06 1.32 1.92
N ILE A 32 9.36 1.59 0.66
CA ILE A 32 9.91 0.61 -0.29
C ILE A 32 11.44 0.70 -0.25
N ASN A 33 12.14 -0.43 -0.33
CA ASN A 33 13.59 -0.45 -0.52
C ASN A 33 13.95 -0.11 -1.98
N ASP A 34 14.85 0.84 -2.21
CA ASP A 34 15.24 1.33 -3.55
C ASP A 34 15.92 0.24 -4.40
N ASP A 35 16.55 -0.74 -3.75
CA ASP A 35 17.21 -1.87 -4.43
C ASP A 35 16.28 -3.07 -4.69
N SER A 36 14.96 -2.90 -4.54
CA SER A 36 14.01 -3.98 -4.73
C SER A 36 13.88 -4.41 -6.19
N THR A 37 13.76 -5.72 -6.40
CA THR A 37 13.23 -6.28 -7.64
C THR A 37 11.72 -6.01 -7.72
N VAL A 38 11.19 -5.87 -8.93
CA VAL A 38 9.78 -5.52 -9.14
C VAL A 38 9.09 -6.57 -9.99
N ASP A 39 8.06 -7.19 -9.40
CA ASP A 39 7.17 -8.10 -10.10
C ASP A 39 5.79 -7.46 -10.24
N ILE A 40 5.13 -7.68 -11.38
CA ILE A 40 3.73 -7.31 -11.60
C ILE A 40 2.92 -8.58 -11.75
N GLN A 41 1.99 -8.83 -10.84
CA GLN A 41 1.04 -9.93 -10.90
C GLN A 41 -0.32 -9.40 -11.32
N CYS A 42 -0.91 -10.00 -12.35
CA CYS A 42 -2.24 -9.66 -12.84
C CYS A 42 -2.95 -10.93 -13.31
N VAL A 43 -3.92 -11.42 -12.52
CA VAL A 43 -4.84 -12.53 -12.81
C VAL A 43 -4.14 -13.82 -13.27
N ASN A 44 -3.80 -13.89 -14.56
CA ASN A 44 -3.19 -15.05 -15.22
C ASN A 44 -1.77 -14.78 -15.72
N LYS A 45 -1.18 -13.65 -15.35
CA LYS A 45 0.13 -13.21 -15.82
C LYS A 45 0.97 -12.68 -14.67
N THR A 46 2.21 -13.14 -14.62
CA THR A 46 3.24 -12.56 -13.77
C THR A 46 4.37 -12.05 -14.66
N VAL A 47 4.78 -10.81 -14.44
CA VAL A 47 5.88 -10.17 -15.12
C VAL A 47 6.98 -9.96 -14.10
N THR A 48 8.09 -10.68 -14.24
CA THR A 48 9.24 -10.60 -13.33
C THR A 48 10.39 -9.76 -13.88
N ASP A 49 10.44 -9.58 -15.20
CA ASP A 49 11.50 -8.82 -15.88
C ASP A 49 11.05 -7.37 -16.15
N VAL A 50 10.62 -6.65 -15.10
CA VAL A 50 10.26 -5.24 -15.22
C VAL A 50 11.51 -4.40 -15.49
N SER A 51 11.45 -3.54 -16.50
CA SER A 51 12.59 -2.70 -16.86
C SER A 51 12.98 -1.76 -15.71
N LYS A 52 14.28 -1.50 -15.50
CA LYS A 52 14.77 -0.59 -14.45
C LYS A 52 14.12 0.80 -14.50
N LYS A 53 13.81 1.28 -15.70
CA LYS A 53 13.13 2.57 -15.89
C LYS A 53 11.70 2.53 -15.36
N ASP A 54 10.95 1.49 -15.69
CA ASP A 54 9.56 1.35 -15.23
C ASP A 54 9.52 1.04 -13.73
N ALA A 55 10.43 0.20 -13.22
CA ALA A 55 10.58 -0.08 -11.80
C ALA A 55 10.80 1.20 -10.98
N LYS A 56 11.68 2.10 -11.45
CA LYS A 56 11.92 3.41 -10.84
C LYS A 56 10.69 4.32 -10.89
N GLU A 57 9.95 4.31 -11.99
CA GLU A 57 8.71 5.09 -12.11
C GLU A 57 7.65 4.58 -11.13
N LEU A 58 7.50 3.24 -11.00
CA LEU A 58 6.62 2.61 -10.02
C LEU A 58 7.03 2.95 -8.58
N TYR A 59 8.32 2.88 -8.26
CA TYR A 59 8.87 3.29 -6.96
C TYR A 59 8.49 4.73 -6.63
N ASN A 60 8.71 5.68 -7.55
CA ASN A 60 8.35 7.08 -7.34
C ASN A 60 6.85 7.31 -7.14
N MET A 61 6.00 6.46 -7.75
CA MET A 61 4.56 6.55 -7.60
C MET A 61 4.04 5.93 -6.31
N LEU A 62 4.71 4.90 -5.79
CA LEU A 62 4.20 4.07 -4.70
C LEU A 62 4.93 4.28 -3.38
N ASN A 63 6.16 4.82 -3.39
CA ASN A 63 6.93 5.10 -2.18
C ASN A 63 6.56 6.45 -1.53
N ASP A 64 6.87 6.58 -0.23
CA ASP A 64 6.59 7.76 0.62
C ASP A 64 5.13 8.26 0.56
N LYS A 65 4.16 7.39 0.25
CA LYS A 65 2.73 7.71 0.23
C LYS A 65 2.13 7.59 1.61
N GLU A 66 1.41 8.63 2.00
CA GLU A 66 0.58 8.61 3.19
C GLU A 66 -0.59 7.65 2.98
N VAL A 67 -0.78 6.73 3.93
CA VAL A 67 -1.81 5.70 3.85
C VAL A 67 -2.79 5.79 5.01
N HIS A 68 -4.07 5.57 4.71
CA HIS A 68 -5.18 5.72 5.65
C HIS A 68 -6.00 4.43 5.72
N TYR A 69 -6.67 4.17 6.84
CA TYR A 69 -7.65 3.08 6.90
C TYR A 69 -8.86 3.44 6.04
N ASP A 70 -9.37 2.47 5.28
CA ASP A 70 -10.54 2.67 4.42
C ASP A 70 -11.78 2.96 5.27
N SER A 71 -12.50 4.00 4.87
CA SER A 71 -13.80 4.39 5.44
C SER A 71 -14.97 3.64 4.81
N GLY A 72 -14.72 2.65 3.94
CA GLY A 72 -15.71 1.83 3.26
C GLY A 72 -16.07 2.32 1.85
N LEU A 73 -15.18 3.08 1.19
CA LEU A 73 -15.41 3.69 -0.12
C LEU A 73 -14.37 3.25 -1.17
N ALA A 74 -13.44 2.35 -0.82
CA ALA A 74 -12.45 1.90 -1.76
C ALA A 74 -13.05 0.96 -2.82
N CYS A 75 -12.67 1.18 -4.06
CA CYS A 75 -13.01 0.29 -5.18
C CYS A 75 -12.57 -1.15 -4.89
N PRO A 76 -13.25 -2.16 -5.46
CA PRO A 76 -12.89 -3.56 -5.25
C PRO A 76 -11.45 -3.84 -5.68
N PHE A 77 -10.69 -4.45 -4.77
CA PHE A 77 -9.35 -4.97 -5.03
C PHE A 77 -9.43 -6.45 -5.33
N ARG A 78 -8.54 -6.91 -6.19
CA ARG A 78 -8.31 -8.34 -6.40
C ARG A 78 -6.97 -8.73 -5.84
N ASP A 79 -6.92 -9.87 -5.17
CA ASP A 79 -5.66 -10.37 -4.59
C ASP A 79 -4.67 -10.82 -5.69
N ASP A 80 -5.16 -11.07 -6.91
CA ASP A 80 -4.37 -11.45 -8.07
C ASP A 80 -3.89 -10.26 -8.92
N PHE A 81 -4.18 -9.01 -8.52
CA PHE A 81 -3.71 -7.82 -9.22
C PHE A 81 -2.89 -6.90 -8.31
N CYS A 82 -1.58 -7.07 -8.33
CA CYS A 82 -0.66 -6.35 -7.47
C CYS A 82 0.71 -6.09 -8.10
N ILE A 83 1.40 -5.09 -7.56
CA ILE A 83 2.83 -4.83 -7.78
C ILE A 83 3.57 -5.22 -6.52
N ILE A 84 4.65 -5.97 -6.70
CA ILE A 84 5.45 -6.51 -5.62
C ILE A 84 6.85 -5.92 -5.74
N PHE A 85 7.32 -5.31 -4.67
CA PHE A 85 8.72 -4.92 -4.51
C PHE A 85 9.38 -5.91 -3.54
N ASP A 86 10.34 -6.68 -4.04
CA ASP A 86 11.09 -7.65 -3.24
C ASP A 86 12.54 -7.17 -3.06
N GLY A 87 12.83 -6.66 -1.86
CA GLY A 87 14.15 -6.23 -1.42
C GLY A 87 14.94 -7.32 -0.69
N GLY A 88 14.52 -8.59 -0.79
CA GLY A 88 15.13 -9.75 -0.13
C GLY A 88 14.79 -9.89 1.36
N ILE A 89 14.97 -8.82 2.14
CA ILE A 89 14.64 -8.80 3.58
C ILE A 89 13.19 -8.35 3.80
N SER A 90 12.72 -7.43 2.97
CA SER A 90 11.36 -6.89 3.02
C SER A 90 10.69 -7.06 1.67
N LYS A 91 9.42 -7.48 1.74
CA LYS A 91 8.55 -7.62 0.58
C LYS A 91 7.34 -6.71 0.76
N ASP A 92 7.18 -5.75 -0.15
CA ASP A 92 6.09 -4.79 -0.14
C ASP A 92 5.15 -5.05 -1.31
N THR A 93 3.88 -5.32 -0.99
CA THR A 93 2.85 -5.64 -1.97
C THR A 93 1.80 -4.54 -2.02
N PHE A 94 1.55 -4.05 -3.22
CA PHE A 94 0.61 -2.99 -3.54
C PHE A 94 -0.50 -3.55 -4.43
N TYR A 95 -1.71 -3.70 -3.90
CA TYR A 95 -2.85 -4.18 -4.67
C TYR A 95 -3.50 -3.01 -5.41
N ILE A 96 -3.74 -3.18 -6.70
CA ILE A 96 -4.34 -2.16 -7.55
C ILE A 96 -5.83 -2.46 -7.67
N SER A 97 -6.68 -1.44 -7.53
CA SER A 97 -8.11 -1.59 -7.82
C SER A 97 -8.32 -1.99 -9.29
N GLY A 98 -9.16 -2.99 -9.55
CA GLY A 98 -9.44 -3.45 -10.92
C GLY A 98 -10.20 -2.43 -11.77
N GLU A 99 -10.92 -1.48 -11.15
CA GLU A 99 -11.90 -0.61 -11.81
C GLU A 99 -11.33 0.68 -12.41
N GLY A 100 -10.00 0.90 -12.36
CA GLY A 100 -9.41 2.07 -12.99
C GLY A 100 -9.40 3.33 -12.11
N CYS A 101 -9.96 3.26 -10.90
CA CYS A 101 -10.14 4.43 -10.02
C CYS A 101 -8.84 4.94 -9.35
N GLY A 102 -7.71 4.29 -9.58
CA GLY A 102 -6.40 4.71 -9.04
C GLY A 102 -6.21 4.45 -7.55
N SER A 103 -7.12 3.72 -6.91
CA SER A 103 -6.98 3.31 -5.51
C SER A 103 -5.94 2.19 -5.40
N ILE A 104 -5.06 2.31 -4.42
CA ILE A 104 -4.01 1.34 -4.11
C ILE A 104 -4.15 0.91 -2.65
N LYS A 105 -4.16 -0.41 -2.42
CA LYS A 105 -4.13 -0.99 -1.09
C LYS A 105 -2.72 -1.43 -0.74
N TYR A 106 -2.25 -0.98 0.42
CA TYR A 106 -0.98 -1.35 1.01
C TYR A 106 -1.22 -1.87 2.43
N ARG A 107 -0.97 -3.16 2.65
CA ARG A 107 -1.32 -3.86 3.90
C ARG A 107 -2.82 -3.72 4.19
N LYS A 108 -3.20 -3.08 5.31
CA LYS A 108 -4.60 -2.81 5.71
C LYS A 108 -5.05 -1.37 5.43
N LYS A 109 -4.20 -0.58 4.78
CA LYS A 109 -4.40 0.85 4.53
C LYS A 109 -4.39 1.12 3.02
N TYR A 110 -4.79 2.33 2.65
CA TYR A 110 -5.10 2.70 1.28
C TYR A 110 -4.63 4.12 0.99
N PHE A 111 -4.37 4.38 -0.29
CA PHE A 111 -4.12 5.71 -0.83
C PHE A 111 -4.59 5.75 -2.28
N SER A 112 -4.74 6.96 -2.82
CA SER A 112 -5.16 7.14 -4.22
C SER A 112 -4.05 7.79 -5.02
N LEU A 113 -3.84 7.26 -6.22
CA LEU A 113 -3.03 7.90 -7.24
C LEU A 113 -3.80 9.08 -7.85
N SER A 114 -3.08 10.14 -8.18
CA SER A 114 -3.64 11.21 -9.02
C SER A 114 -3.94 10.70 -10.43
N ASN A 115 -4.86 11.37 -11.15
CA ASN A 115 -5.20 11.00 -12.54
C ASN A 115 -3.97 10.90 -13.47
N SER A 116 -2.94 11.73 -13.25
CA SER A 116 -1.69 11.68 -14.01
C SER A 116 -0.89 10.41 -13.68
N GLN A 117 -0.79 10.04 -12.41
CA GLN A 117 -0.12 8.82 -11.97
C GLN A 117 -0.88 7.57 -12.43
N THR A 118 -2.22 7.58 -12.37
CA THR A 118 -3.05 6.48 -12.87
C THR A 118 -2.81 6.23 -14.36
N LYS A 119 -2.75 7.28 -15.19
CA LYS A 119 -2.38 7.16 -16.61
C LYS A 119 -0.96 6.65 -16.83
N LYS A 120 -0.01 7.06 -15.97
CA LYS A 120 1.36 6.54 -16.04
C LYS A 120 1.42 5.05 -15.71
N LEU A 121 0.71 4.63 -14.66
CA LEU A 121 0.58 3.22 -14.29
C LEU A 121 -0.03 2.41 -15.44
N GLU A 122 -1.14 2.88 -16.01
CA GLU A 122 -1.77 2.27 -17.19
C GLU A 122 -0.78 2.12 -18.36
N ASN A 123 -0.03 3.16 -18.68
CA ASN A 123 0.99 3.11 -19.73
C ASN A 123 2.11 2.09 -19.45
N ILE A 124 2.53 1.94 -18.18
CA ILE A 124 3.52 0.93 -17.80
C ILE A 124 2.93 -0.47 -17.98
N LEU A 125 1.73 -0.72 -17.44
CA LEU A 125 1.04 -2.02 -17.54
C LEU A 125 0.81 -2.43 -19.00
N ASN A 126 0.39 -1.49 -19.86
CA ASN A 126 0.19 -1.73 -21.29
C ASN A 126 1.46 -2.19 -22.02
N LYS A 127 2.66 -1.72 -21.64
CA LYS A 127 3.93 -2.20 -22.24
C LYS A 127 4.15 -3.69 -21.99
N TYR A 128 3.64 -4.20 -20.88
CA TYR A 128 3.72 -5.61 -20.52
C TYR A 128 2.47 -6.38 -20.91
N ASN A 129 1.65 -5.86 -21.84
CA ASN A 129 0.39 -6.46 -22.30
C ASN A 129 -0.58 -6.77 -21.14
N ILE A 130 -0.64 -5.89 -20.13
CA ILE A 130 -1.64 -5.94 -19.07
C ILE A 130 -2.62 -4.78 -19.33
N THR A 131 -3.85 -5.12 -19.68
CA THR A 131 -4.92 -4.13 -19.89
C THR A 131 -5.47 -3.68 -18.54
N TYR A 132 -5.55 -2.37 -18.35
CA TYR A 132 -6.09 -1.74 -17.15
C TYR A 132 -7.10 -0.67 -17.56
N PRO A 133 -8.32 -0.60 -16.98
CA PRO A 133 -8.87 -1.45 -15.91
C PRO A 133 -9.02 -2.93 -16.30
N VAL A 134 -8.97 -3.80 -15.29
CA VAL A 134 -9.04 -5.26 -15.43
C VAL A 134 -10.48 -5.68 -15.08
N LEU A 135 -11.39 -5.56 -16.05
CA LEU A 135 -12.80 -5.99 -15.93
C LEU A 135 -12.91 -7.48 -15.62
#